data_AF-A0A6I9NCW9-F1
#
_entry.id   AF-A0A6I9NCW9-F1
#
_cell.length_a   1.000
_cell.length_b   1.000
_cell.length_c   1.000
_cell.angle_alpha   90.00
_cell.angle_beta   90.00
_cell.angle_gamma   90.00
#
_symmetry.space_group_name_H-M   'P 1'
#
loop_
_entity.id
_entity.type
_entity.pdbx_description
1 polymer ?
#
loop_
_entity_poly.entity_id
_entity_poly.type
_entity_poly.pdbx_seq_one_letter_code
_entity_poly.pdbx_strand_id
1 'polypeptide(L)'
;RELHIVSVCTLQGASEDTPPKKEKLEKGNENYQKVKEILERLNKMCSTGVWKKQQRLLKNMGAHKVMLDLLQVSYDQSDLKMLEIIKYTHLFLQKFCTGNRENQVLLHKNLNLFLNPGLLEAETVQHIFSNNYQLCSEISESVLQHFIHCLATHGRHVQYLNFLHTIIKAEGKYVKKCQDMIMTELTNSGEDVVVFYNDKASFNVMLDLMAESREGVGESSPLRYHISLVELLAACAEGKNVYTEIKCTSLLPLEDVVRVVTHEDCITEVKVAYVNFVNHCYVDTEVEMKEIYTSNHIWKLFEDFTVDMARVCNQREKRLTDPILEKYIINVVFDTIHSFFSSPFSENSTSLQVRPSMLSAAKHHSVVLNIYNAVFCKGRQKLGLKVYLRWG
;
A
#
# COMPACT_ATOMS: atom_id res chain seq x y z
N ARG A 1 9.15 -13.47 35.00
CA ARG A 1 7.91 -13.86 35.73
C ARG A 1 6.70 -13.83 34.80
N GLU A 2 6.37 -12.70 34.16
CA GLU A 2 5.24 -12.63 33.20
C GLU A 2 5.35 -13.61 32.02
N LEU A 3 6.51 -13.71 31.37
CA LEU A 3 6.74 -14.70 30.29
C LEU A 3 6.58 -16.16 30.76
N HIS A 4 6.96 -16.45 32.00
CA HIS A 4 6.79 -17.79 32.59
C HIS A 4 5.32 -18.08 32.88
N ILE A 5 4.51 -17.06 33.21
CA ILE A 5 3.06 -17.22 33.36
C ILE A 5 2.43 -17.54 32.00
N VAL A 6 2.83 -16.84 30.94
CA VAL A 6 2.36 -17.14 29.57
C VAL A 6 2.69 -18.58 29.19
N SER A 7 3.95 -19.01 29.31
CA SER A 7 4.36 -20.39 28.99
C SER A 7 3.66 -21.47 29.84
N VAL A 8 3.39 -21.21 31.12
CA VAL A 8 2.71 -22.20 31.98
C VAL A 8 1.22 -22.28 31.66
N CYS A 9 0.56 -21.14 31.43
CA CYS A 9 -0.85 -21.11 31.10
C CYS A 9 -1.13 -21.73 29.72
N THR A 10 -0.22 -21.59 28.74
CA THR A 10 -0.36 -22.23 27.42
C THR A 10 -0.18 -23.73 27.47
N LEU A 11 0.81 -24.23 28.21
CA LEU A 11 1.02 -25.68 28.38
C LEU A 11 -0.14 -26.35 29.14
N GLN A 12 -0.79 -25.65 30.07
CA GLN A 12 -1.96 -26.17 30.78
C GLN A 12 -3.22 -26.21 29.91
N GLY A 13 -3.38 -25.30 28.93
CA GLY A 13 -4.54 -25.30 28.02
C GLY A 13 -4.49 -26.36 26.91
N ALA A 14 -3.30 -26.85 26.54
CA ALA A 14 -3.13 -27.82 25.44
C ALA A 14 -3.42 -29.30 25.82
N SER A 15 -3.83 -29.57 27.06
CA SER A 15 -4.02 -30.93 27.60
C SER A 15 -5.44 -31.13 28.14
N GLU A 16 -6.47 -31.00 27.32
CA GLU A 16 -7.86 -31.15 27.78
C GLU A 16 -8.73 -32.02 26.84
N ASP A 17 -8.69 -33.34 27.06
CA ASP A 17 -9.58 -34.36 26.45
C ASP A 17 -10.70 -34.83 27.41
N THR A 18 -11.08 -34.03 28.42
CA THR A 18 -12.15 -34.41 29.40
C THR A 18 -13.09 -33.26 29.73
N PRO A 19 -14.40 -33.51 29.96
CA PRO A 19 -15.40 -32.45 30.08
C PRO A 19 -15.17 -31.62 31.37
N PRO A 20 -15.16 -30.27 31.31
CA PRO A 20 -14.72 -29.46 32.43
C PRO A 20 -15.84 -29.21 33.46
N LYS A 21 -15.52 -29.42 34.75
CA LYS A 21 -16.32 -28.99 35.90
C LYS A 21 -16.31 -27.46 36.01
N LYS A 22 -17.40 -26.83 36.50
CA LYS A 22 -17.59 -25.36 36.63
C LYS A 22 -16.39 -24.59 37.23
N GLU A 23 -15.72 -25.11 38.25
CA GLU A 23 -14.52 -24.46 38.85
C GLU A 23 -13.28 -24.45 37.92
N LYS A 24 -13.18 -25.37 36.96
CA LYS A 24 -12.07 -25.41 35.98
C LYS A 24 -12.25 -24.38 34.87
N LEU A 25 -13.49 -24.15 34.45
CA LEU A 25 -13.84 -23.09 33.49
C LEU A 25 -13.51 -21.69 34.03
N GLU A 26 -13.72 -21.46 35.34
CA GLU A 26 -13.37 -20.20 36.00
C GLU A 26 -11.84 -19.98 36.06
N LYS A 27 -11.06 -21.01 36.45
CA LYS A 27 -9.59 -20.94 36.45
C LYS A 27 -8.98 -20.79 35.05
N GLY A 28 -9.54 -21.47 34.06
CA GLY A 28 -9.17 -21.27 32.66
C GLY A 28 -9.39 -19.82 32.27
N ASN A 29 -10.58 -19.28 32.52
CA ASN A 29 -10.94 -17.90 32.18
C ASN A 29 -10.04 -16.84 32.85
N GLU A 30 -9.66 -17.05 34.12
CA GLU A 30 -8.68 -16.19 34.79
C GLU A 30 -7.28 -16.27 34.17
N ASN A 31 -6.85 -17.45 33.72
CA ASN A 31 -5.57 -17.63 33.05
C ASN A 31 -5.56 -16.93 31.68
N TYR A 32 -6.64 -17.03 30.89
CA TYR A 32 -6.80 -16.30 29.63
C TYR A 32 -6.72 -14.79 29.84
N GLN A 33 -7.44 -14.26 30.83
CA GLN A 33 -7.42 -12.84 31.14
C GLN A 33 -6.03 -12.36 31.59
N LYS A 34 -5.32 -13.16 32.39
CA LYS A 34 -3.93 -12.85 32.79
C LYS A 34 -2.98 -12.85 31.59
N VAL A 35 -3.07 -13.82 30.69
CA VAL A 35 -2.23 -13.88 29.47
C VAL A 35 -2.52 -12.67 28.58
N LYS A 36 -3.79 -12.34 28.37
CA LYS A 36 -4.22 -11.15 27.61
C LYS A 36 -3.66 -9.86 28.21
N GLU A 37 -3.82 -9.63 29.51
CA GLU A 37 -3.29 -8.44 30.17
C GLU A 37 -1.77 -8.33 30.06
N ILE A 38 -1.05 -9.45 30.16
CA ILE A 38 0.40 -9.50 29.96
C ILE A 38 0.75 -9.12 28.52
N LEU A 39 0.06 -9.68 27.52
CA LEU A 39 0.28 -9.37 26.10
C LEU A 39 -0.01 -7.89 25.79
N GLU A 40 -1.08 -7.33 26.33
CA GLU A 40 -1.40 -5.92 26.20
C GLU A 40 -0.32 -5.02 26.83
N ARG A 41 0.20 -5.38 28.00
CA ARG A 41 1.31 -4.66 28.65
C ARG A 41 2.59 -4.75 27.82
N LEU A 42 2.93 -5.95 27.33
CA LEU A 42 4.07 -6.15 26.43
C LEU A 42 3.92 -5.30 25.15
N ASN A 43 2.72 -5.27 24.58
CA ASN A 43 2.37 -4.44 23.42
C ASN A 43 2.47 -2.92 23.68
N LYS A 44 2.15 -2.47 24.90
CA LYS A 44 2.31 -1.06 25.31
C LYS A 44 3.77 -0.69 25.55
N MET A 45 4.55 -1.56 26.18
CA MET A 45 6.01 -1.36 26.27
C MET A 45 6.62 -1.21 24.88
N CYS A 46 6.00 -1.88 23.91
CA CYS A 46 6.34 -1.80 22.52
C CYS A 46 5.93 -0.50 21.78
N SER A 47 5.36 0.50 22.45
CA SER A 47 4.79 1.68 21.78
C SER A 47 5.27 3.01 22.39
N THR A 48 6.15 2.98 23.39
CA THR A 48 6.63 4.18 24.11
C THR A 48 7.99 4.65 23.57
N GLY A 49 8.26 5.96 23.61
CA GLY A 49 9.34 6.66 22.88
C GLY A 49 10.80 6.20 23.08
N VAL A 50 11.05 5.14 23.84
CA VAL A 50 12.37 4.48 23.98
C VAL A 50 12.45 3.15 23.18
N TRP A 51 11.38 2.75 22.51
CA TRP A 51 11.44 2.14 21.19
C TRP A 51 12.30 0.86 21.08
N LYS A 52 13.46 1.11 20.47
CA LYS A 52 14.55 0.17 20.18
C LYS A 52 15.19 -0.45 21.42
N LYS A 53 15.27 0.26 22.56
CA LYS A 53 15.86 -0.33 23.78
C LYS A 53 14.93 -1.40 24.36
N GLN A 54 13.62 -1.16 24.37
CA GLN A 54 12.61 -2.14 24.79
C GLN A 54 12.61 -3.37 23.89
N GLN A 55 12.67 -3.20 22.57
CA GLN A 55 12.81 -4.32 21.63
C GLN A 55 14.05 -5.18 21.93
N ARG A 56 15.19 -4.56 22.24
CA ARG A 56 16.42 -5.29 22.60
C ARG A 56 16.27 -6.05 23.93
N LEU A 57 15.63 -5.45 24.93
CA LEU A 57 15.32 -6.13 26.20
C LEU A 57 14.41 -7.34 25.97
N LEU A 58 13.32 -7.17 25.23
CA LEU A 58 12.38 -8.25 24.89
C LEU A 58 13.04 -9.37 24.09
N LYS A 59 13.96 -9.03 23.18
CA LYS A 59 14.80 -10.00 22.48
C LYS A 59 15.63 -10.83 23.47
N ASN A 60 16.36 -10.15 24.36
CA ASN A 60 17.23 -10.81 25.34
C ASN A 60 16.44 -11.64 26.36
N MET A 61 15.21 -11.24 26.69
CA MET A 61 14.31 -12.00 27.56
C MET A 61 13.64 -13.20 26.87
N GLY A 62 13.84 -13.37 25.56
CA GLY A 62 13.24 -14.47 24.80
C GLY A 62 11.73 -14.34 24.60
N ALA A 63 11.16 -13.13 24.71
CA ALA A 63 9.72 -12.92 24.60
C ALA A 63 9.17 -13.38 23.25
N HIS A 64 9.90 -13.12 22.16
CA HIS A 64 9.55 -13.59 20.82
C HIS A 64 9.45 -15.11 20.72
N LYS A 65 10.27 -15.89 21.45
CA LYS A 65 10.19 -17.35 21.43
C LYS A 65 8.89 -17.83 22.04
N VAL A 66 8.53 -17.29 23.20
CA VAL A 66 7.26 -17.59 23.87
C VAL A 66 6.06 -17.24 22.98
N MET A 67 6.14 -16.14 22.22
CA MET A 67 5.09 -15.79 21.26
C MET A 67 5.01 -16.77 20.08
N LEU A 68 6.15 -17.21 19.53
CA LEU A 68 6.17 -18.21 18.48
C LEU A 68 5.67 -19.58 18.97
N ASP A 69 5.97 -19.95 20.21
CA ASP A 69 5.46 -21.16 20.84
C ASP A 69 3.94 -21.07 21.04
N LEU A 70 3.44 -19.90 21.46
CA LEU A 70 2.01 -19.64 21.63
C LEU A 70 1.21 -19.74 20.32
N LEU A 71 1.78 -19.31 19.18
CA LEU A 71 1.14 -19.46 17.86
C LEU A 71 1.03 -20.91 17.40
N GLN A 72 1.87 -21.81 17.93
CA GLN A 72 1.88 -23.24 17.58
C GLN A 72 0.94 -24.07 18.46
N VAL A 73 0.37 -23.49 19.51
CA VAL A 73 -0.62 -24.18 20.35
C VAL A 73 -1.87 -24.44 19.51
N SER A 74 -2.32 -25.69 19.46
CA SER A 74 -3.60 -26.04 18.83
C SER A 74 -4.77 -25.48 19.64
N TYR A 75 -5.74 -24.87 18.98
CA TYR A 75 -6.94 -24.34 19.62
C TYR A 75 -8.17 -24.50 18.73
N ASP A 76 -9.35 -24.43 19.35
CA ASP A 76 -10.62 -24.40 18.63
C ASP A 76 -10.82 -23.03 17.96
N GLN A 77 -11.03 -23.03 16.65
CA GLN A 77 -11.23 -21.79 15.87
C GLN A 77 -12.53 -21.04 16.25
N SER A 78 -13.43 -21.66 17.01
CA SER A 78 -14.60 -21.00 17.59
C SER A 78 -14.33 -20.33 18.94
N ASP A 79 -13.16 -20.56 19.55
CA ASP A 79 -12.78 -19.94 20.82
C ASP A 79 -12.35 -18.48 20.63
N LEU A 80 -13.31 -17.57 20.82
CA LEU A 80 -13.12 -16.13 20.73
C LEU A 80 -12.00 -15.59 21.65
N LYS A 81 -11.76 -16.22 22.81
CA LYS A 81 -10.72 -15.76 23.74
C LYS A 81 -9.34 -16.13 23.22
N MET A 82 -9.19 -17.34 22.68
CA MET A 82 -7.94 -17.76 22.10
C MET A 82 -7.62 -16.97 20.82
N LEU A 83 -8.63 -16.70 19.98
CA LEU A 83 -8.48 -15.81 18.82
C LEU A 83 -8.00 -14.41 19.22
N GLU A 84 -8.49 -13.88 20.34
CA GLU A 84 -8.03 -12.59 20.86
C GLU A 84 -6.57 -12.65 21.36
N ILE A 85 -6.17 -13.73 22.02
CA ILE A 85 -4.77 -13.96 22.42
C ILE A 85 -3.87 -14.00 21.17
N ILE A 86 -4.22 -14.82 20.18
CA ILE A 86 -3.47 -14.94 18.92
C ILE A 86 -3.34 -13.58 18.23
N LYS A 87 -4.42 -12.80 18.17
CA LYS A 87 -4.39 -11.43 17.66
C LYS A 87 -3.36 -10.56 18.39
N TYR A 88 -3.34 -10.59 19.72
CA TYR A 88 -2.36 -9.83 20.49
C TYR A 88 -0.92 -10.35 20.35
N THR A 89 -0.75 -11.64 20.10
CA THR A 89 0.54 -12.27 19.79
C THR A 89 1.08 -11.75 18.46
N HIS A 90 0.26 -11.74 17.39
CA HIS A 90 0.63 -11.14 16.11
C HIS A 90 0.98 -9.66 16.26
N LEU A 91 0.13 -8.88 16.94
CA LEU A 91 0.38 -7.46 17.18
C LEU A 91 1.72 -7.22 17.91
N PHE A 92 2.05 -8.09 18.87
CA PHE A 92 3.34 -8.03 19.54
C PHE A 92 4.50 -8.30 18.58
N LEU A 93 4.41 -9.34 17.76
CA LEU A 93 5.46 -9.70 16.80
C LEU A 93 5.67 -8.60 15.73
N GLN A 94 4.57 -8.06 15.19
CA GLN A 94 4.59 -6.94 14.24
C GLN A 94 5.33 -5.73 14.82
N LYS A 95 4.97 -5.34 16.05
CA LYS A 95 5.67 -4.27 16.77
C LYS A 95 7.13 -4.67 17.03
N PHE A 96 7.40 -5.88 17.53
CA PHE A 96 8.75 -6.35 17.79
C PHE A 96 9.69 -6.22 16.57
N CYS A 97 9.18 -6.38 15.35
CA CYS A 97 9.91 -6.18 14.10
C CYS A 97 10.01 -4.72 13.63
N THR A 98 9.07 -3.86 14.01
CA THR A 98 8.94 -2.50 13.45
C THR A 98 10.23 -1.69 13.62
N GLY A 99 10.88 -1.37 12.49
CA GLY A 99 12.11 -0.57 12.44
C GLY A 99 13.36 -1.25 12.99
N ASN A 100 13.37 -2.58 13.14
CA ASN A 100 14.46 -3.35 13.74
C ASN A 100 14.86 -4.58 12.90
N ARG A 101 15.92 -4.41 12.11
CA ARG A 101 16.43 -5.42 11.17
C ARG A 101 16.86 -6.72 11.84
N GLU A 102 17.47 -6.65 13.02
CA GLU A 102 17.90 -7.87 13.73
C GLU A 102 16.71 -8.72 14.16
N ASN A 103 15.63 -8.06 14.63
CA ASN A 103 14.41 -8.74 15.06
C ASN A 103 13.65 -9.33 13.86
N GLN A 104 13.63 -8.62 12.73
CA GLN A 104 13.08 -9.11 11.48
C GLN A 104 13.79 -10.38 10.98
N VAL A 105 15.12 -10.37 10.92
CA VAL A 105 15.91 -11.56 10.54
C VAL A 105 15.66 -12.72 11.50
N LEU A 106 15.44 -12.43 12.79
CA LEU A 106 15.13 -13.46 13.77
C LEU A 106 13.76 -14.11 13.55
N LEU A 107 12.71 -13.34 13.27
CA LEU A 107 11.39 -13.90 12.96
C LEU A 107 11.35 -14.57 11.58
N HIS A 108 12.10 -14.05 10.60
CA HIS A 108 12.22 -14.66 9.28
C HIS A 108 12.69 -16.12 9.32
N LYS A 109 13.48 -16.53 10.32
CA LYS A 109 13.86 -17.94 10.51
C LYS A 109 12.68 -18.89 10.73
N ASN A 110 11.54 -18.36 11.16
CA ASN A 110 10.31 -19.11 11.40
C ASN A 110 9.20 -18.68 10.44
N LEU A 111 9.55 -18.17 9.24
CA LEU A 111 8.61 -17.61 8.28
C LEU A 111 7.46 -18.57 7.93
N ASN A 112 7.75 -19.87 7.85
CA ASN A 112 6.77 -20.91 7.53
C ASN A 112 5.57 -20.96 8.49
N LEU A 113 5.72 -20.50 9.74
CA LEU A 113 4.59 -20.41 10.69
C LEU A 113 3.54 -19.37 10.27
N PHE A 114 3.93 -18.42 9.43
CA PHE A 114 3.08 -17.33 8.95
C PHE A 114 2.64 -17.51 7.48
N LEU A 115 2.98 -18.63 6.84
CA LEU A 115 2.52 -18.96 5.48
C LEU A 115 1.21 -19.75 5.55
N ASN A 116 0.23 -19.19 6.25
CA ASN A 116 -1.13 -19.67 6.36
C ASN A 116 -2.08 -18.61 5.76
N PRO A 117 -3.28 -19.00 5.30
CA PRO A 117 -4.22 -18.08 4.64
C PRO A 117 -4.90 -17.06 5.58
N GLY A 118 -4.28 -16.70 6.71
CA GLY A 118 -4.82 -15.72 7.64
C GLY A 118 -4.30 -14.29 7.40
N LEU A 119 -5.14 -13.30 7.72
CA LEU A 119 -4.81 -11.89 7.49
C LEU A 119 -3.78 -11.35 8.49
N LEU A 120 -3.79 -11.85 9.74
CA LEU A 120 -2.83 -11.44 10.77
C LEU A 120 -1.42 -11.97 10.46
N GLU A 121 -1.36 -13.16 9.87
CA GLU A 121 -0.17 -13.78 9.35
C GLU A 121 0.40 -12.94 8.21
N ALA A 122 -0.41 -12.54 7.24
CA ALA A 122 0.01 -11.65 6.15
C ALA A 122 0.58 -10.33 6.66
N GLU A 123 -0.09 -9.67 7.61
CA GLU A 123 0.42 -8.45 8.25
C GLU A 123 1.74 -8.70 9.00
N THR A 124 1.88 -9.85 9.67
CA THR A 124 3.11 -10.22 10.37
C THR A 124 4.26 -10.41 9.39
N VAL A 125 4.02 -11.10 8.27
CA VAL A 125 5.00 -11.25 7.19
C VAL A 125 5.36 -9.89 6.60
N GLN A 126 4.38 -9.01 6.36
CA GLN A 126 4.64 -7.63 5.94
C GLN A 126 5.61 -6.92 6.88
N HIS A 127 5.40 -7.00 8.20
CA HIS A 127 6.29 -6.39 9.18
C HIS A 127 7.69 -7.02 9.25
N ILE A 128 7.82 -8.32 8.95
CA ILE A 128 9.11 -9.02 8.86
C ILE A 128 9.95 -8.43 7.71
N PHE A 129 9.35 -8.21 6.54
CA PHE A 129 10.06 -7.70 5.37
C PHE A 129 10.14 -6.16 5.30
N SER A 130 9.28 -5.45 6.05
CA SER A 130 9.14 -3.99 6.01
C SER A 130 10.48 -3.25 6.14
N ASN A 131 10.85 -2.55 5.07
CA ASN A 131 12.05 -1.71 4.98
C ASN A 131 13.36 -2.44 5.33
N ASN A 132 13.48 -3.73 4.95
CA ASN A 132 14.70 -4.52 5.11
C ASN A 132 15.15 -5.09 3.76
N TYR A 133 16.09 -4.39 3.12
CA TYR A 133 16.49 -4.71 1.75
C TYR A 133 17.09 -6.11 1.60
N GLN A 134 17.83 -6.57 2.60
CA GLN A 134 18.45 -7.90 2.58
C GLN A 134 17.38 -8.99 2.47
N LEU A 135 16.38 -8.96 3.35
CA LEU A 135 15.30 -9.94 3.34
C LEU A 135 14.48 -9.87 2.04
N CYS A 136 14.12 -8.67 1.59
CA CYS A 136 13.39 -8.53 0.33
C CYS A 136 14.19 -9.04 -0.89
N SER A 137 15.51 -8.86 -0.91
CA SER A 137 16.34 -9.33 -2.02
C SER A 137 16.51 -10.86 -2.06
N GLU A 138 16.45 -11.51 -0.89
CA GLU A 138 16.63 -12.96 -0.73
C GLU A 138 15.31 -13.74 -0.70
N ILE A 139 14.16 -13.05 -0.84
CA ILE A 139 12.85 -13.69 -0.78
C ILE A 139 12.71 -14.81 -1.83
N SER A 140 12.10 -15.92 -1.42
CA SER A 140 11.78 -17.05 -2.28
C SER A 140 10.47 -16.81 -3.02
N GLU A 141 10.40 -17.33 -4.25
CA GLU A 141 9.21 -17.27 -5.10
C GLU A 141 8.00 -17.98 -4.47
N SER A 142 8.24 -19.05 -3.71
CA SER A 142 7.19 -19.79 -2.98
C SER A 142 6.39 -18.93 -2.01
N VAL A 143 7.02 -17.94 -1.37
CA VAL A 143 6.33 -17.03 -0.43
C VAL A 143 5.38 -16.11 -1.20
N LEU A 144 5.82 -15.61 -2.35
CA LEU A 144 4.99 -14.81 -3.25
C LEU A 144 3.80 -15.61 -3.79
N GLN A 145 4.06 -16.80 -4.31
CA GLN A 145 3.04 -17.71 -4.84
C GLN A 145 1.99 -18.06 -3.78
N HIS A 146 2.39 -18.24 -2.52
CA HIS A 146 1.45 -18.46 -1.44
C HIS A 146 0.46 -17.31 -1.28
N PHE A 147 0.91 -16.04 -1.25
CA PHE A 147 0.01 -14.90 -1.08
C PHE A 147 -0.83 -14.61 -2.32
N ILE A 148 -0.29 -14.84 -3.52
CA ILE A 148 -1.06 -14.77 -4.77
C ILE A 148 -2.15 -15.85 -4.79
N HIS A 149 -1.82 -17.07 -4.37
CA HIS A 149 -2.81 -18.13 -4.22
C HIS A 149 -3.89 -17.79 -3.17
N CYS A 150 -3.50 -17.18 -2.05
CA CYS A 150 -4.45 -16.70 -1.03
C CYS A 150 -5.40 -15.65 -1.59
N LEU A 151 -4.91 -14.70 -2.41
CA LEU A 151 -5.74 -13.72 -3.10
C LEU A 151 -6.78 -14.38 -4.02
N ALA A 152 -6.38 -15.43 -4.75
CA ALA A 152 -7.26 -16.14 -5.67
C ALA A 152 -8.31 -17.03 -4.96
N THR A 153 -7.94 -17.67 -3.84
CA THR A 153 -8.76 -18.74 -3.23
C THR A 153 -9.43 -18.36 -1.92
N HIS A 154 -8.84 -17.46 -1.13
CA HIS A 154 -9.32 -17.09 0.21
C HIS A 154 -9.91 -15.68 0.25
N GLY A 155 -9.81 -14.93 -0.84
CA GLY A 155 -10.47 -13.65 -1.02
C GLY A 155 -9.49 -12.50 -1.32
N ARG A 156 -10.03 -11.48 -1.97
CA ARG A 156 -9.33 -10.27 -2.41
C ARG A 156 -9.11 -9.30 -1.26
N HIS A 157 -8.22 -9.68 -0.35
CA HIS A 157 -7.88 -8.90 0.83
C HIS A 157 -6.70 -7.97 0.59
N VAL A 158 -6.85 -6.70 1.00
CA VAL A 158 -5.83 -5.64 0.84
C VAL A 158 -4.54 -5.99 1.61
N GLN A 159 -4.64 -6.72 2.71
CA GLN A 159 -3.49 -7.14 3.53
C GLN A 159 -2.48 -7.97 2.73
N TYR A 160 -2.94 -8.84 1.84
CA TYR A 160 -2.05 -9.61 0.96
C TYR A 160 -1.35 -8.69 -0.05
N LEU A 161 -2.08 -7.73 -0.65
CA LEU A 161 -1.49 -6.74 -1.55
C LEU A 161 -0.47 -5.84 -0.83
N ASN A 162 -0.73 -5.45 0.42
CA ASN A 162 0.17 -4.64 1.23
C ASN A 162 1.51 -5.36 1.47
N PHE A 163 1.49 -6.68 1.67
CA PHE A 163 2.72 -7.46 1.72
C PHE A 163 3.48 -7.41 0.39
N LEU A 164 2.80 -7.67 -0.74
CA LEU A 164 3.42 -7.60 -2.07
C LEU A 164 4.01 -6.21 -2.35
N HIS A 165 3.30 -5.15 -2.00
CA HIS A 165 3.78 -3.77 -2.12
C HIS A 165 5.04 -3.51 -1.26
N THR A 166 5.07 -4.07 -0.04
CA THR A 166 6.17 -3.88 0.91
C THR A 166 7.50 -4.45 0.41
N ILE A 167 7.48 -5.54 -0.36
CA ILE A 167 8.72 -6.19 -0.85
C ILE A 167 9.29 -5.54 -2.12
N ILE A 168 8.53 -4.67 -2.79
CA ILE A 168 8.97 -3.96 -4.00
C ILE A 168 10.08 -2.95 -3.69
N LYS A 169 9.96 -2.20 -2.58
CA LYS A 169 10.86 -1.10 -2.23
C LYS A 169 11.27 -1.19 -0.77
N ALA A 170 12.59 -1.26 -0.53
CA ALA A 170 13.15 -1.31 0.81
C ALA A 170 14.40 -0.43 0.90
N GLU A 171 14.55 0.31 2.00
CA GLU A 171 15.68 1.23 2.26
C GLU A 171 15.89 2.25 1.13
N GLY A 172 14.79 2.68 0.51
CA GLY A 172 14.80 3.61 -0.63
C GLY A 172 15.25 3.00 -1.96
N LYS A 173 15.49 1.69 -2.02
CA LYS A 173 15.90 0.95 -3.22
C LYS A 173 14.79 0.04 -3.71
N TYR A 174 14.59 0.00 -5.01
CA TYR A 174 13.68 -0.96 -5.65
C TYR A 174 14.36 -2.32 -5.81
N VAL A 175 13.62 -3.37 -5.51
CA VAL A 175 14.06 -4.76 -5.66
C VAL A 175 13.50 -5.29 -6.98
N LYS A 176 14.23 -5.09 -8.08
CA LYS A 176 13.76 -5.44 -9.45
C LYS A 176 13.30 -6.89 -9.57
N LYS A 177 14.01 -7.83 -8.93
CA LYS A 177 13.61 -9.25 -8.86
C LYS A 177 12.19 -9.43 -8.30
N CYS A 178 11.83 -8.70 -7.23
CA CYS A 178 10.48 -8.77 -6.67
C CYS A 178 9.44 -8.16 -7.60
N GLN A 179 9.77 -7.04 -8.26
CA GLN A 179 8.88 -6.41 -9.25
C GLN A 179 8.56 -7.40 -10.39
N ASP A 180 9.57 -8.08 -10.92
CA ASP A 180 9.40 -9.07 -12.01
C ASP A 180 8.54 -10.27 -11.58
N MET A 181 8.82 -10.82 -10.38
CA MET A 181 8.08 -11.96 -9.85
C MET A 181 6.61 -11.59 -9.59
N ILE A 182 6.35 -10.47 -8.92
CA ILE A 182 4.98 -9.98 -8.65
C ILE A 182 4.21 -9.80 -9.96
N MET A 183 4.81 -9.11 -10.94
CA MET A 183 4.16 -8.83 -12.20
C MET A 183 3.82 -10.12 -12.97
N THR A 184 4.73 -11.08 -12.95
CA THR A 184 4.54 -12.38 -13.62
C THR A 184 3.41 -13.18 -12.97
N GLU A 185 3.42 -13.30 -11.64
CA GLU A 185 2.39 -14.05 -10.89
C GLU A 185 1.00 -13.40 -10.97
N LEU A 186 0.92 -12.06 -10.92
CA LEU A 186 -0.34 -11.33 -11.13
C LEU A 186 -0.90 -11.57 -12.54
N THR A 187 -0.04 -11.51 -13.56
CA THR A 187 -0.45 -11.74 -14.95
C THR A 187 -0.92 -13.19 -15.15
N ASN A 188 -0.24 -14.16 -14.52
CA ASN A 188 -0.60 -15.57 -14.62
C ASN A 188 -1.93 -15.90 -13.92
N SER A 189 -2.23 -15.20 -12.82
CA SER A 189 -3.46 -15.42 -12.04
C SER A 189 -4.70 -14.79 -12.69
N GLY A 190 -4.52 -13.86 -13.62
CA GLY A 190 -5.62 -13.26 -14.38
C GLY A 190 -6.72 -12.67 -13.51
N GLU A 191 -7.98 -12.89 -13.91
CA GLU A 191 -9.18 -12.30 -13.29
C GLU A 191 -9.44 -12.75 -11.86
N ASP A 192 -8.85 -13.88 -11.40
CA ASP A 192 -9.00 -14.34 -10.02
C ASP A 192 -8.46 -13.32 -9.03
N VAL A 193 -7.35 -12.67 -9.39
CA VAL A 193 -6.64 -11.68 -8.56
C VAL A 193 -6.78 -10.26 -9.13
N VAL A 194 -6.63 -10.10 -10.44
CA VAL A 194 -6.57 -8.80 -11.11
C VAL A 194 -7.97 -8.40 -11.57
N VAL A 195 -8.54 -7.37 -10.93
CA VAL A 195 -9.90 -6.91 -11.22
C VAL A 195 -9.86 -5.50 -11.81
N PHE A 196 -10.18 -5.40 -13.09
CA PHE A 196 -10.33 -4.13 -13.79
C PHE A 196 -11.78 -3.92 -14.25
N TYR A 197 -12.17 -2.65 -14.30
CA TYR A 197 -13.50 -2.22 -14.72
C TYR A 197 -13.43 -1.58 -16.11
N ASN A 198 -13.03 -2.39 -17.11
CA ASN A 198 -12.64 -1.94 -18.45
C ASN A 198 -13.81 -1.92 -19.46
N ASP A 199 -14.80 -2.79 -19.32
CA ASP A 199 -15.99 -2.78 -20.16
C ASP A 199 -17.08 -1.86 -19.60
N LYS A 200 -18.10 -1.57 -20.41
CA LYS A 200 -19.16 -0.62 -20.04
C LYS A 200 -19.96 -1.08 -18.81
N ALA A 201 -20.21 -2.38 -18.65
CA ALA A 201 -20.99 -2.89 -17.53
C ALA A 201 -20.17 -2.86 -16.24
N SER A 202 -18.93 -3.33 -16.27
CA SER A 202 -18.03 -3.28 -15.11
C SER A 202 -17.71 -1.83 -14.71
N PHE A 203 -17.53 -0.92 -15.66
CA PHE A 203 -17.30 0.49 -15.36
C PHE A 203 -18.47 1.13 -14.60
N ASN A 204 -19.72 0.80 -14.94
CA ASN A 204 -20.88 1.28 -14.17
C ASN A 204 -20.86 0.76 -12.72
N VAL A 205 -20.45 -0.51 -12.51
CA VAL A 205 -20.27 -1.06 -11.15
C VAL A 205 -19.21 -0.27 -10.38
N MET A 206 -18.11 0.12 -11.02
CA MET A 206 -17.08 0.96 -10.39
C MET A 206 -17.65 2.33 -9.98
N LEU A 207 -18.51 2.94 -10.81
CA LEU A 207 -19.17 4.20 -10.49
C LEU A 207 -20.11 4.08 -9.29
N ASP A 208 -20.87 2.99 -9.20
CA ASP A 208 -21.73 2.71 -8.03
C ASP A 208 -20.88 2.58 -6.76
N LEU A 209 -19.76 1.85 -6.82
CA LEU A 209 -18.83 1.72 -5.71
C LEU A 209 -18.20 3.07 -5.30
N MET A 210 -17.88 3.94 -6.25
CA MET A 210 -17.40 5.31 -5.98
C MET A 210 -18.47 6.16 -5.32
N ALA A 211 -19.73 6.05 -5.78
CA ALA A 211 -20.85 6.78 -5.21
C ALA A 211 -21.10 6.39 -3.75
N GLU A 212 -21.00 5.09 -3.42
CA GLU A 212 -21.07 4.58 -2.04
C GLU A 212 -19.90 5.04 -1.17
N SER A 213 -18.73 5.29 -1.77
CA SER A 213 -17.49 5.65 -1.06
C SER A 213 -17.25 7.15 -0.91
N ARG A 214 -18.25 8.01 -1.19
CA ARG A 214 -18.10 9.48 -1.12
C ARG A 214 -17.75 10.02 0.27
N GLU A 215 -18.13 9.32 1.34
CA GLU A 215 -17.76 9.67 2.71
C GLU A 215 -16.44 9.04 3.17
N GLY A 216 -15.79 8.26 2.29
CA GLY A 216 -14.55 7.55 2.54
C GLY A 216 -14.62 6.12 2.03
N VAL A 217 -13.50 5.63 1.49
CA VAL A 217 -13.39 4.27 0.98
C VAL A 217 -13.27 3.29 2.16
N GLY A 218 -14.24 2.38 2.29
CA GLY A 218 -14.21 1.36 3.34
C GLY A 218 -13.03 0.39 3.19
N GLU A 219 -12.34 0.06 4.28
CA GLU A 219 -11.09 -0.76 4.29
C GLU A 219 -11.24 -2.17 3.70
N SER A 220 -12.44 -2.74 3.71
CA SER A 220 -12.74 -4.07 3.13
C SER A 220 -13.61 -4.00 1.87
N SER A 221 -13.76 -2.81 1.27
CA SER A 221 -14.57 -2.64 0.07
C SER A 221 -13.87 -3.18 -1.18
N PRO A 222 -14.61 -3.64 -2.20
CA PRO A 222 -14.05 -4.00 -3.50
C PRO A 222 -13.29 -2.83 -4.16
N LEU A 223 -13.74 -1.59 -3.93
CA LEU A 223 -13.06 -0.40 -4.43
C LEU A 223 -11.70 -0.21 -3.76
N ARG A 224 -11.58 -0.44 -2.44
CA ARG A 224 -10.29 -0.37 -1.74
C ARG A 224 -9.29 -1.36 -2.31
N TYR A 225 -9.73 -2.60 -2.53
CA TYR A 225 -8.91 -3.63 -3.17
C TYR A 225 -8.43 -3.18 -4.55
N HIS A 226 -9.32 -2.68 -5.39
CA HIS A 226 -8.99 -2.19 -6.72
C HIS A 226 -8.00 -1.02 -6.69
N ILE A 227 -8.19 -0.03 -5.80
CA ILE A 227 -7.24 1.08 -5.61
C ILE A 227 -5.86 0.53 -5.23
N SER A 228 -5.79 -0.37 -4.25
CA SER A 228 -4.51 -0.96 -3.81
C SER A 228 -3.85 -1.84 -4.87
N LEU A 229 -4.63 -2.48 -5.75
CA LEU A 229 -4.10 -3.20 -6.91
C LEU A 229 -3.44 -2.24 -7.90
N VAL A 230 -4.09 -1.12 -8.24
CA VAL A 230 -3.52 -0.11 -9.14
C VAL A 230 -2.27 0.53 -8.53
N GLU A 231 -2.27 0.82 -7.22
CA GLU A 231 -1.09 1.29 -6.48
C GLU A 231 0.07 0.27 -6.54
N LEU A 232 -0.22 -1.02 -6.39
CA LEU A 232 0.77 -2.09 -6.50
C LEU A 232 1.40 -2.14 -7.90
N LEU A 233 0.59 -2.05 -8.95
CA LEU A 233 1.09 -2.03 -10.34
C LEU A 233 1.95 -0.80 -10.61
N ALA A 234 1.54 0.37 -10.12
CA ALA A 234 2.34 1.59 -10.22
C ALA A 234 3.70 1.44 -9.51
N ALA A 235 3.72 0.87 -8.30
CA ALA A 235 4.95 0.62 -7.55
C ALA A 235 5.88 -0.39 -8.23
N CYS A 236 5.32 -1.40 -8.92
CA CYS A 236 6.11 -2.33 -9.74
C CYS A 236 6.88 -1.59 -10.85
N ALA A 237 6.28 -0.57 -11.48
CA ALA A 237 6.90 0.22 -12.55
C ALA A 237 7.81 1.36 -12.05
N GLU A 238 7.53 1.93 -10.87
CA GLU A 238 8.25 3.08 -10.28
C GLU A 238 9.78 2.90 -10.23
N GLY A 239 10.27 1.65 -10.14
CA GLY A 239 11.70 1.31 -10.12
C GLY A 239 12.42 1.34 -11.46
N LYS A 240 11.83 1.96 -12.50
CA LYS A 240 12.35 2.01 -13.87
C LYS A 240 12.67 0.61 -14.41
N ASN A 241 11.64 -0.22 -14.41
CA ASN A 241 11.73 -1.61 -14.81
C ASN A 241 10.87 -1.84 -16.06
N VAL A 242 11.54 -1.81 -17.21
CA VAL A 242 10.95 -1.94 -18.55
C VAL A 242 9.99 -3.12 -18.68
N TYR A 243 10.33 -4.28 -18.11
CA TYR A 243 9.46 -5.45 -18.17
C TYR A 243 8.11 -5.17 -17.50
N THR A 244 8.14 -4.59 -16.30
CA THR A 244 6.93 -4.25 -15.56
C THR A 244 6.17 -3.08 -16.17
N GLU A 245 6.86 -2.07 -16.72
CA GLU A 245 6.23 -0.95 -17.45
C GLU A 245 5.40 -1.47 -18.63
N ILE A 246 5.97 -2.36 -19.46
CA ILE A 246 5.28 -2.95 -20.61
C ILE A 246 4.08 -3.82 -20.17
N LYS A 247 4.25 -4.62 -19.11
CA LYS A 247 3.18 -5.47 -18.60
C LYS A 247 2.03 -4.66 -18.00
N CYS A 248 2.33 -3.65 -17.19
CA CYS A 248 1.34 -2.71 -16.65
C CYS A 248 0.50 -2.07 -17.75
N THR A 249 1.14 -1.53 -18.78
CA THR A 249 0.44 -0.86 -19.88
C THR A 249 -0.39 -1.80 -20.75
N SER A 250 -0.06 -3.09 -20.76
CA SER A 250 -0.90 -4.13 -21.38
C SER A 250 -2.13 -4.47 -20.55
N LEU A 251 -2.00 -4.43 -19.21
CA LEU A 251 -3.07 -4.74 -18.26
C LEU A 251 -4.09 -3.60 -18.12
N LEU A 252 -3.61 -2.35 -18.11
CA LEU A 252 -4.43 -1.16 -17.93
C LEU A 252 -4.01 -0.07 -18.94
N PRO A 253 -4.63 -0.06 -20.14
CA PRO A 253 -4.31 0.89 -21.20
C PRO A 253 -4.58 2.35 -20.82
N LEU A 254 -3.85 3.28 -21.44
CA LEU A 254 -3.95 4.72 -21.16
C LEU A 254 -5.37 5.25 -21.39
N GLU A 255 -6.05 4.78 -22.44
CA GLU A 255 -7.43 5.16 -22.75
C GLU A 255 -8.39 4.87 -21.58
N ASP A 256 -8.32 3.67 -21.00
CA ASP A 256 -9.17 3.27 -19.87
C ASP A 256 -8.84 4.09 -18.62
N VAL A 257 -7.56 4.36 -18.37
CA VAL A 257 -7.15 5.24 -17.26
C VAL A 257 -7.74 6.63 -17.42
N VAL A 258 -7.60 7.26 -18.59
CA VAL A 258 -8.14 8.60 -18.85
C VAL A 258 -9.65 8.60 -18.70
N ARG A 259 -10.35 7.58 -19.21
CA ARG A 259 -11.81 7.45 -19.06
C ARG A 259 -12.24 7.44 -17.59
N VAL A 260 -11.52 6.74 -16.72
CA VAL A 260 -11.80 6.69 -15.28
C VAL A 260 -11.50 8.02 -14.60
N VAL A 261 -10.30 8.58 -14.82
CA VAL A 261 -9.84 9.80 -14.13
C VAL A 261 -10.68 11.03 -14.50
N THR A 262 -11.05 11.18 -15.76
CA THR A 262 -11.80 12.36 -16.22
C THR A 262 -13.32 12.20 -16.07
N HIS A 263 -13.80 11.14 -15.43
CA HIS A 263 -15.23 10.97 -15.16
C HIS A 263 -15.67 11.91 -14.02
N GLU A 264 -16.84 12.53 -14.14
CA GLU A 264 -17.33 13.55 -13.19
C GLU A 264 -17.51 13.01 -11.77
N ASP A 265 -17.90 11.73 -11.64
CA ASP A 265 -18.09 11.03 -10.37
C ASP A 265 -16.80 10.38 -9.80
N CYS A 266 -15.65 10.56 -10.45
CA CYS A 266 -14.40 9.96 -9.99
C CYS A 266 -13.92 10.60 -8.68
N ILE A 267 -13.77 9.78 -7.63
CA ILE A 267 -13.28 10.22 -6.31
C ILE A 267 -11.75 10.38 -6.30
N THR A 268 -11.26 11.26 -5.41
CA THR A 268 -9.85 11.64 -5.33
C THR A 268 -8.91 10.44 -5.07
N GLU A 269 -9.33 9.45 -4.27
CA GLU A 269 -8.54 8.26 -3.96
C GLU A 269 -8.24 7.43 -5.21
N VAL A 270 -9.22 7.32 -6.12
CA VAL A 270 -9.03 6.64 -7.40
C VAL A 270 -8.12 7.48 -8.29
N LYS A 271 -8.33 8.80 -8.36
CA LYS A 271 -7.44 9.70 -9.12
C LYS A 271 -5.98 9.58 -8.67
N VAL A 272 -5.71 9.51 -7.37
CA VAL A 272 -4.36 9.31 -6.82
C VAL A 272 -3.71 8.05 -7.37
N ALA A 273 -4.38 6.91 -7.30
CA ALA A 273 -3.82 5.63 -7.76
C ALA A 273 -3.60 5.63 -9.27
N TYR A 274 -4.60 6.05 -10.05
CA TYR A 274 -4.56 6.03 -11.51
C TYR A 274 -3.55 7.03 -12.09
N VAL A 275 -3.44 8.24 -11.52
CA VAL A 275 -2.47 9.23 -12.02
C VAL A 275 -1.04 8.84 -11.63
N ASN A 276 -0.80 8.25 -10.45
CA ASN A 276 0.49 7.65 -10.14
C ASN A 276 0.84 6.51 -11.09
N PHE A 277 -0.14 5.69 -11.47
CA PHE A 277 0.04 4.66 -12.48
C PHE A 277 0.45 5.26 -13.83
N VAL A 278 -0.22 6.33 -14.30
CA VAL A 278 0.19 7.08 -15.51
C VAL A 278 1.61 7.61 -15.38
N ASN A 279 1.95 8.20 -14.24
CA ASN A 279 3.28 8.75 -14.01
C ASN A 279 4.35 7.66 -14.18
N HIS A 280 4.20 6.51 -13.54
CA HIS A 280 5.25 5.47 -13.52
C HIS A 280 5.22 4.51 -14.71
N CYS A 281 4.07 4.35 -15.39
CA CYS A 281 3.95 3.41 -16.51
C CYS A 281 3.96 4.09 -17.88
N TYR A 282 3.75 5.40 -17.96
CA TYR A 282 3.66 6.13 -19.22
C TYR A 282 4.54 7.38 -19.30
N VAL A 283 4.84 8.05 -18.19
CA VAL A 283 5.51 9.37 -18.22
C VAL A 283 7.00 9.30 -17.81
N ASP A 284 7.29 8.83 -16.61
CA ASP A 284 8.64 8.64 -16.06
C ASP A 284 9.12 7.20 -16.26
N THR A 285 9.08 6.75 -17.50
CA THR A 285 9.48 5.40 -17.91
C THR A 285 10.94 5.36 -18.35
N GLU A 286 11.53 4.17 -18.33
CA GLU A 286 12.89 3.96 -18.84
C GLU A 286 12.93 4.05 -20.38
N VAL A 287 11.86 3.60 -21.04
CA VAL A 287 11.71 3.62 -22.51
C VAL A 287 10.59 4.60 -22.91
N GLU A 288 10.79 5.29 -24.04
CA GLU A 288 9.80 6.21 -24.58
C GLU A 288 8.45 5.54 -24.88
N MET A 289 7.39 6.00 -24.19
CA MET A 289 6.01 5.59 -24.46
C MET A 289 5.36 6.52 -25.47
N LYS A 290 5.53 6.24 -26.77
CA LYS A 290 5.08 7.10 -27.87
C LYS A 290 3.60 7.50 -27.82
N GLU A 291 2.75 6.64 -27.28
CA GLU A 291 1.30 6.84 -27.16
C GLU A 291 0.93 8.14 -26.43
N ILE A 292 1.72 8.56 -25.43
CA ILE A 292 1.45 9.80 -24.67
C ILE A 292 1.61 11.05 -25.54
N TYR A 293 2.39 10.97 -26.62
CA TYR A 293 2.65 12.09 -27.52
C TYR A 293 1.73 12.05 -28.74
N THR A 294 1.41 10.86 -29.24
CA THR A 294 0.61 10.70 -30.47
C THR A 294 -0.89 10.84 -30.22
N SER A 295 -1.36 10.51 -29.02
CA SER A 295 -2.78 10.61 -28.65
C SER A 295 -3.15 11.96 -28.02
N ASN A 296 -4.45 12.13 -27.74
CA ASN A 296 -4.98 13.26 -26.97
C ASN A 296 -5.19 12.93 -25.48
N HIS A 297 -4.83 11.72 -25.03
CA HIS A 297 -5.15 11.24 -23.68
C HIS A 297 -4.47 12.06 -22.58
N ILE A 298 -3.16 12.32 -22.71
CA ILE A 298 -2.42 13.11 -21.70
C ILE A 298 -2.97 14.53 -21.55
N TRP A 299 -3.46 15.11 -22.65
CA TRP A 299 -4.01 16.46 -22.65
C TRP A 299 -5.37 16.53 -21.95
N LYS A 300 -6.23 15.54 -22.17
CA LYS A 300 -7.49 15.40 -21.41
C LYS A 300 -7.22 15.25 -19.90
N LEU A 301 -6.19 14.51 -19.52
CA LEU A 301 -5.76 14.43 -18.11
C LEU A 301 -5.31 15.79 -17.58
N PHE A 302 -4.50 16.53 -18.34
CA PHE A 302 -4.06 17.87 -17.93
C PHE A 302 -5.22 18.85 -17.82
N GLU A 303 -6.22 18.78 -18.69
CA GLU A 303 -7.46 19.56 -18.57
C GLU A 303 -8.20 19.21 -17.26
N ASP A 304 -8.38 17.93 -16.95
CA ASP A 304 -8.98 17.48 -15.68
C ASP A 304 -8.18 17.97 -14.45
N PHE A 305 -6.85 17.92 -14.51
CA PHE A 305 -5.98 18.45 -13.45
C PHE A 305 -6.25 19.93 -13.19
N THR A 306 -6.47 20.73 -14.24
CA THR A 306 -6.78 22.16 -14.05
C THR A 306 -8.12 22.39 -13.34
N VAL A 307 -9.11 21.54 -13.59
CA VAL A 307 -10.41 21.57 -12.90
C VAL A 307 -10.22 21.27 -11.41
N ASP A 308 -9.48 20.22 -11.07
CA ASP A 308 -9.21 19.85 -9.68
C ASP A 308 -8.38 20.89 -8.93
N MET A 309 -7.36 21.46 -9.59
CA MET A 309 -6.57 22.58 -9.04
C MET A 309 -7.45 23.80 -8.76
N ALA A 310 -8.38 24.14 -9.67
CA ALA A 310 -9.31 25.24 -9.49
C ALA A 310 -10.28 24.99 -8.31
N ARG A 311 -10.74 23.75 -8.11
CA ARG A 311 -11.56 23.36 -6.95
C ARG A 311 -10.83 23.64 -5.63
N VAL A 312 -9.56 23.24 -5.50
CA VAL A 312 -8.74 23.52 -4.31
C VAL A 312 -8.56 25.02 -4.09
N CYS A 313 -8.34 25.81 -5.16
CA CYS A 313 -8.17 27.26 -5.04
C CYS A 313 -9.45 27.97 -4.59
N ASN A 314 -10.61 27.61 -5.16
CA ASN A 314 -11.89 28.25 -4.88
C ASN A 314 -12.46 27.88 -3.50
N GLN A 315 -12.11 26.72 -2.94
CA GLN A 315 -12.58 26.28 -1.62
C GLN A 315 -11.77 26.88 -0.44
N ARG A 316 -10.58 27.44 -0.69
CA ARG A 316 -9.73 28.04 0.35
C ARG A 316 -10.37 29.26 1.04
N GLU A 317 -11.21 30.03 0.34
CA GLU A 317 -11.93 31.17 0.92
C GLU A 317 -12.95 30.75 2.00
N LYS A 318 -13.46 29.50 1.94
CA LYS A 318 -14.50 28.99 2.84
C LYS A 318 -13.98 28.10 3.99
N ARG A 319 -12.66 27.92 4.14
CA ARG A 319 -12.02 27.06 5.18
C ARG A 319 -12.49 25.60 5.23
N LEU A 320 -13.12 25.08 4.18
CA LEU A 320 -13.38 23.64 4.01
C LEU A 320 -12.28 23.09 3.11
N THR A 321 -11.13 22.77 3.70
CA THR A 321 -10.03 22.13 2.96
C THR A 321 -10.35 20.64 2.81
N ASP A 322 -10.47 20.15 1.57
CA ASP A 322 -10.35 18.72 1.29
C ASP A 322 -8.85 18.35 1.32
N PRO A 323 -8.37 17.70 2.40
CA PRO A 323 -6.95 17.40 2.55
C PRO A 323 -6.48 16.32 1.58
N ILE A 324 -7.38 15.45 1.10
CA ILE A 324 -7.06 14.38 0.16
C ILE A 324 -6.83 14.99 -1.21
N LEU A 325 -7.71 15.89 -1.65
CA LEU A 325 -7.57 16.61 -2.91
C LEU A 325 -6.31 17.50 -2.93
N GLU A 326 -6.02 18.20 -1.83
CA GLU A 326 -4.77 18.96 -1.72
C GLU A 326 -3.54 18.06 -1.83
N LYS A 327 -3.53 16.90 -1.15
CA LYS A 327 -2.44 15.93 -1.23
C LYS A 327 -2.27 15.36 -2.64
N TYR A 328 -3.36 15.09 -3.34
CA TYR A 328 -3.37 14.64 -4.73
C TYR A 328 -2.72 15.68 -5.65
N ILE A 329 -3.13 16.95 -5.56
CA ILE A 329 -2.55 18.01 -6.38
C ILE A 329 -1.05 18.17 -6.10
N ILE A 330 -0.66 18.24 -4.82
CA ILE A 330 0.73 18.54 -4.44
C ILE A 330 1.68 17.40 -4.78
N ASN A 331 1.31 16.15 -4.48
CA ASN A 331 2.25 15.02 -4.56
C ASN A 331 2.11 14.16 -5.81
N VAL A 332 0.96 14.21 -6.50
CA VAL A 332 0.72 13.31 -7.64
C VAL A 332 0.66 14.11 -8.92
N VAL A 333 -0.20 15.13 -8.97
CA VAL A 333 -0.39 15.93 -10.18
C VAL A 333 0.86 16.73 -10.52
N PHE A 334 1.44 17.46 -9.56
CA PHE A 334 2.67 18.22 -9.82
C PHE A 334 3.85 17.34 -10.18
N ASP A 335 4.00 16.19 -9.52
CA ASP A 335 5.08 15.24 -9.84
C ASP A 335 4.89 14.70 -11.26
N THR A 336 3.66 14.36 -11.66
CA THR A 336 3.35 13.88 -13.03
C THR A 336 3.63 14.95 -14.09
N ILE A 337 3.17 16.18 -13.87
CA ILE A 337 3.44 17.32 -14.77
C ILE A 337 4.93 17.57 -14.87
N HIS A 338 5.63 17.59 -13.73
CA HIS A 338 7.07 17.82 -13.68
C HIS A 338 7.83 16.73 -14.44
N SER A 339 7.51 15.45 -14.20
CA SER A 339 8.12 14.32 -14.90
C SER A 339 7.89 14.38 -16.40
N PHE A 340 6.67 14.72 -16.85
CA PHE A 340 6.36 14.83 -18.27
C PHE A 340 7.19 15.90 -18.97
N PHE A 341 7.24 17.12 -18.42
CA PHE A 341 7.95 18.24 -19.06
C PHE A 341 9.46 18.21 -18.85
N SER A 342 9.96 17.48 -17.85
CA SER A 342 11.40 17.29 -17.63
C SER A 342 11.95 16.10 -18.42
N SER A 343 11.10 15.31 -19.07
CA SER A 343 11.51 14.13 -19.82
C SER A 343 12.20 14.54 -21.13
N PRO A 344 13.37 13.98 -21.46
CA PRO A 344 14.07 14.27 -22.71
C PRO A 344 13.27 13.84 -23.95
N PHE A 345 12.32 12.92 -23.80
CA PHE A 345 11.43 12.51 -24.89
C PHE A 345 10.40 13.59 -25.24
N SER A 346 10.00 14.40 -24.26
CA SER A 346 9.05 15.50 -24.48
C SER A 346 9.66 16.64 -25.30
N GLU A 347 10.93 16.98 -25.04
CA GLU A 347 11.65 18.04 -25.75
C GLU A 347 11.81 17.76 -27.25
N ASN A 348 11.95 16.49 -27.61
CA ASN A 348 12.24 16.04 -28.97
C ASN A 348 10.98 15.74 -29.81
N SER A 349 9.77 15.76 -29.21
CA SER A 349 8.54 15.40 -29.92
C SER A 349 8.01 16.56 -30.79
N THR A 350 7.96 16.36 -32.11
CA THR A 350 7.39 17.33 -33.07
C THR A 350 5.90 17.56 -32.88
N SER A 351 5.16 16.60 -32.31
CA SER A 351 3.73 16.73 -32.00
C SER A 351 3.41 17.77 -30.93
N LEU A 352 4.37 18.05 -30.03
CA LEU A 352 4.28 19.14 -29.06
C LEU A 352 4.45 20.49 -29.77
N GLN A 353 5.31 20.60 -30.78
CA GLN A 353 5.53 21.86 -31.51
C GLN A 353 4.28 22.37 -32.27
N VAL A 354 3.31 21.49 -32.59
CA VAL A 354 2.13 21.79 -33.43
C VAL A 354 0.82 22.00 -32.63
N ARG A 355 0.82 21.86 -31.29
CA ARG A 355 -0.33 22.15 -30.41
C ARG A 355 -0.15 23.44 -29.58
N PRO A 356 -0.03 24.64 -30.19
CA PRO A 356 0.28 25.88 -29.50
C PRO A 356 -0.82 26.41 -28.57
N SER A 357 -2.09 26.00 -28.72
CA SER A 357 -3.20 26.49 -27.88
C SER A 357 -3.22 25.90 -26.46
N MET A 358 -2.69 24.69 -26.28
CA MET A 358 -2.52 24.08 -24.95
C MET A 358 -1.12 24.27 -24.40
N LEU A 359 -0.10 24.37 -25.27
CA LEU A 359 1.19 24.88 -24.88
C LEU A 359 1.10 26.33 -24.40
N SER A 360 0.20 27.17 -24.89
CA SER A 360 -0.03 28.48 -24.28
C SER A 360 -0.68 28.34 -22.90
N ALA A 361 -1.65 27.45 -22.69
CA ALA A 361 -2.26 27.18 -21.38
C ALA A 361 -1.28 26.58 -20.34
N ALA A 362 -0.39 25.67 -20.74
CA ALA A 362 0.67 25.10 -19.91
C ALA A 362 1.89 26.04 -19.77
N LYS A 363 2.22 26.83 -20.80
CA LYS A 363 3.21 27.93 -20.74
C LYS A 363 2.66 29.18 -20.07
N HIS A 364 1.36 29.27 -19.77
CA HIS A 364 0.82 30.35 -18.97
C HIS A 364 1.32 30.13 -17.55
N HIS A 365 2.52 30.64 -17.33
CA HIS A 365 3.04 31.18 -16.09
C HIS A 365 1.89 31.54 -15.15
N SER A 366 0.86 32.27 -15.61
CA SER A 366 -0.31 32.65 -14.80
C SER A 366 -1.05 31.51 -14.09
N VAL A 367 -1.29 30.33 -14.68
CA VAL A 367 -2.07 29.27 -14.01
C VAL A 367 -1.23 28.61 -12.93
N VAL A 368 0.01 28.21 -13.26
CA VAL A 368 0.96 27.63 -12.29
C VAL A 368 1.40 28.65 -11.23
N LEU A 369 1.56 29.94 -11.56
CA LEU A 369 1.84 31.02 -10.61
C LEU A 369 0.63 31.37 -9.75
N ASN A 370 -0.60 31.38 -10.30
CA ASN A 370 -1.82 31.60 -9.53
C ASN A 370 -2.06 30.43 -8.57
N ILE A 371 -1.80 29.20 -9.00
CA ILE A 371 -1.85 28.01 -8.15
C ILE A 371 -0.71 28.04 -7.12
N TYR A 372 0.52 28.45 -7.48
CA TYR A 372 1.61 28.65 -6.52
C TYR A 372 1.28 29.72 -5.47
N ASN A 373 0.72 30.86 -5.88
CA ASN A 373 0.30 31.93 -4.98
C ASN A 373 -0.92 31.51 -4.13
N ALA A 374 -1.85 30.74 -4.69
CA ALA A 374 -3.01 30.21 -3.97
C ALA A 374 -2.64 29.09 -2.99
N VAL A 375 -1.67 28.22 -3.33
CA VAL A 375 -1.27 27.03 -2.56
C VAL A 375 -0.16 27.32 -1.55
N PHE A 376 0.91 28.04 -1.93
CA PHE A 376 2.16 28.16 -1.19
C PHE A 376 2.38 29.48 -0.43
N CYS A 377 1.33 30.27 -0.20
CA CYS A 377 1.35 31.44 0.68
C CYS A 377 1.51 31.10 2.19
N LYS A 378 2.48 30.25 2.55
CA LYS A 378 3.32 30.27 3.78
C LYS A 378 4.10 28.95 3.92
N GLY A 379 5.28 28.91 3.30
CA GLY A 379 6.47 28.27 3.87
C GLY A 379 6.43 26.77 4.14
N ARG A 380 6.57 25.95 3.09
CA ARG A 380 7.45 24.76 3.03
C ARG A 380 7.35 24.19 1.62
N GLN A 381 8.48 23.71 1.08
CA GLN A 381 8.65 23.13 -0.28
C GLN A 381 8.71 24.15 -1.43
N LYS A 382 9.89 24.78 -1.59
CA LYS A 382 10.24 25.69 -2.72
C LYS A 382 11.11 25.04 -3.80
N LEU A 383 11.44 23.74 -3.72
CA LEU A 383 12.51 23.15 -4.54
C LEU A 383 12.08 22.64 -5.92
N GLY A 384 10.90 22.00 -6.06
CA GLY A 384 10.49 21.38 -7.33
C GLY A 384 10.21 22.39 -8.46
N LEU A 385 9.70 23.57 -8.13
CA LEU A 385 9.22 24.55 -9.14
C LEU A 385 10.32 25.43 -9.75
N LYS A 386 11.55 25.43 -9.20
CA LYS A 386 12.66 26.19 -9.80
C LYS A 386 13.06 25.68 -11.17
N VAL A 387 12.74 24.42 -11.48
CA VAL A 387 12.99 23.80 -12.79
C VAL A 387 11.94 24.25 -13.80
N TYR A 388 10.65 24.26 -13.40
CA TYR A 388 9.54 24.66 -14.27
C TYR A 388 9.59 26.15 -14.67
N LEU A 389 9.95 27.04 -13.73
CA LEU A 389 10.11 28.47 -14.00
C LEU A 389 11.34 28.81 -14.87
N ARG A 390 12.26 27.87 -15.09
CA ARG A 390 13.49 28.08 -15.89
C ARG A 390 13.28 27.81 -17.38
N TRP A 391 12.17 27.18 -17.74
CA TRP A 391 11.79 26.80 -19.10
C TRP A 391 10.87 27.81 -19.80
N GLY A 392 10.34 28.80 -19.06
CA GLY A 392 9.72 30.01 -19.62
C GLY A 392 10.72 31.16 -19.62
#